data_AF-A0A8E0RJR2-F1
#
_entry.id   AF-A0A8E0RJR2-F1
#
_cell.length_a   1.000
_cell.length_b   1.000
_cell.length_c   1.000
_cell.angle_alpha   90.00
_cell.angle_beta   90.00
_cell.angle_gamma   90.00
#
_symmetry.space_group_name_H-M   'P 1'
#
loop_
_entity.id
_entity.type
_entity.pdbx_description
1 polymer ?
#
loop_
_entity_poly.entity_id
_entity_poly.type
_entity_poly.pdbx_seq_one_letter_code
_entity_poly.pdbx_strand_id
1 'polypeptide(L)' 'MILGNAEETVTTLEIDEETFEEVYKTSKRTIPMLFIRGDGVILVSPPQKD' A
#
# COMPACT_ATOMS: atom_id res chain seq x y z
N MET A 1 -2.21 -16.03 -1.88
CA MET A 1 -0.84 -15.79 -2.37
C MET A 1 0.11 -15.82 -1.18
N ILE A 2 1.35 -16.30 -1.37
CA ILE A 2 2.42 -16.23 -0.38
C ILE A 2 3.51 -15.33 -0.94
N LEU A 3 3.86 -14.26 -0.23
CA LEU A 3 4.93 -13.33 -0.61
C LEU A 3 6.06 -13.39 0.42
N GLY A 4 7.30 -13.38 -0.06
CA GLY A 4 8.50 -13.24 0.76
C GLY A 4 9.08 -11.82 0.62
N ASN A 5 9.65 -11.29 1.70
CA ASN A 5 10.23 -9.94 1.79
C ASN A 5 9.30 -8.85 1.20
N ALA A 6 8.02 -8.89 1.55
CA ALA A 6 7.03 -7.96 1.03
C ALA A 6 7.22 -6.55 1.61
N GLU A 7 7.11 -5.53 0.76
CA GLU A 7 6.93 -4.14 1.18
C GLU A 7 5.45 -3.77 1.01
N GLU A 8 4.80 -3.46 2.13
CA GLU A 8 3.44 -2.92 2.16
C GLU A 8 3.52 -1.39 2.19
N THR A 9 2.76 -0.73 1.33
CA THR A 9 2.54 0.71 1.36
C THR A 9 1.05 0.99 1.55
N VAL A 10 0.68 1.64 2.64
CA VAL A 10 -0.68 2.14 2.88
C VAL A 10 -0.72 3.62 2.56
N THR A 11 -1.60 4.02 1.65
CA THR A 11 -1.83 5.42 1.30
C THR A 11 -3.14 5.89 1.91
N THR A 12 -3.11 7.00 2.66
CA THR A 12 -4.29 7.61 3.27
C THR A 12 -4.43 9.05 2.82
N LEU A 13 -5.67 9.47 2.56
CA LEU A 13 -6.01 10.88 2.34
C LEU A 13 -6.49 11.44 3.68
N GLU A 14 -5.82 12.49 4.14
CA GLU A 14 -6.31 13.32 5.24
C GLU A 14 -6.78 14.65 4.66
N ILE A 15 -7.95 15.12 5.08
CA ILE A 15 -8.51 16.40 4.66
C ILE A 15 -8.50 17.30 5.89
N ASP A 16 -7.85 18.46 5.76
CA ASP A 16 -7.91 19.48 6.80
C ASP A 16 -9.33 20.07 6.88
N GLU A 17 -9.93 20.08 8.07
CA GLU A 17 -11.33 20.48 8.25
C GLU A 17 -11.56 21.99 8.07
N GLU A 18 -10.52 22.81 8.22
CA GLU A 18 -10.61 24.27 8.13
C GLU A 18 -10.28 24.77 6.73
N THR A 19 -9.22 24.24 6.12
CA THR A 19 -8.72 24.68 4.81
C THR A 19 -9.20 23.82 3.65
N PHE A 20 -9.77 22.63 3.93
CA PHE A 20 -10.14 21.62 2.95
C PHE A 20 -8.96 21.15 2.08
N GLU A 21 -7.74 21.32 2.58
CA GLU A 21 -6.54 20.85 1.89
C GLU A 21 -6.42 19.32 1.99
N GLU A 22 -6.06 18.70 0.87
CA GLU A 22 -5.83 17.27 0.75
C GLU A 22 -4.36 16.94 1.02
N VAL A 23 -4.10 16.17 2.08
CA VAL A 23 -2.76 15.69 2.44
C VAL A 23 -2.69 14.18 2.24
N TYR A 24 -1.90 13.76 1.26
CA TYR A 24 -1.62 12.35 0.98
C TYR A 24 -0.49 11.84 1.88
N LYS A 25 -0.80 10.89 2.76
CA LYS A 25 0.20 10.24 3.61
C LYS A 25 0.47 8.82 3.13
N THR A 26 1.71 8.39 3.32
CA THR A 26 2.15 7.02 3.05
C THR A 26 2.80 6.42 4.29
N SER A 27 2.41 5.19 4.62
CA SER A 27 3.04 4.40 5.68
C SER A 27 3.57 3.10 5.09
N LYS A 28 4.83 2.78 5.38
CA LYS A 28 5.53 1.62 4.81
C LYS A 28 5.90 0.60 5.87
N ARG A 29 5.76 -0.68 5.52
CA ARG A 29 6.14 -1.80 6.39
C ARG A 29 6.81 -2.89 5.58
N THR A 30 7.86 -3.48 6.13
CA THR A 30 8.53 -4.64 5.53
C THR A 30 8.16 -5.90 6.30
N ILE A 31 7.73 -6.94 5.59
CA ILE A 31 7.22 -8.18 6.16
C ILE A 31 7.99 -9.35 5.53
N PRO A 32 8.77 -10.13 6.29
CA PRO A 32 9.57 -11.23 5.74
C PRO A 32 8.74 -12.30 5.02
N MET A 33 7.56 -12.63 5.54
CA MET A 33 6.63 -13.59 4.92
C MET A 33 5.17 -13.15 5.16
N LEU A 34 4.38 -13.09 4.09
CA LEU A 34 2.98 -12.65 4.14
C LEU A 34 2.06 -13.58 3.33
N PHE A 35 1.00 -14.07 3.97
CA PHE A 35 -0.11 -14.73 3.29
C PHE A 35 -1.18 -13.69 2.94
N ILE A 36 -1.59 -13.63 1.68
CA ILE A 36 -2.65 -12.75 1.16
C ILE A 36 -3.83 -13.60 0.67
N ARG A 37 -5.03 -13.26 1.12
CA ARG A 37 -6.29 -13.82 0.60
C ARG A 37 -6.66 -13.11 -0.71
N GLY A 38 -7.09 -13.87 -1.72
CA GLY A 38 -7.22 -13.36 -3.09
C GLY A 38 -8.39 -12.43 -3.37
N ASP A 39 -9.33 -12.27 -2.44
CA ASP A 39 -10.51 -11.42 -2.59
C ASP A 39 -10.18 -9.91 -2.60
N GLY A 40 -9.12 -9.50 -1.92
CA GLY A 40 -8.65 -8.10 -1.92
C GLY A 40 -7.71 -7.73 -3.08
N VAL A 41 -7.37 -8.66 -3.97
CA VAL A 41 -6.40 -8.42 -5.05
C VAL A 41 -7.10 -7.89 -6.30
N ILE A 42 -6.78 -6.67 -6.72
CA ILE A 42 -7.37 -6.02 -7.91
C ILE A 42 -6.51 -6.25 -9.16
N LEU A 43 -5.20 -6.06 -9.06
CA LEU A 43 -4.25 -6.17 -10.18
C LEU A 43 -2.93 -6.79 -9.71
N VAL A 44 -2.31 -7.60 -10.56
CA VAL A 44 -0.94 -8.08 -10.39
C VAL A 44 -0.12 -7.66 -11.60
N SER A 45 1.02 -7.03 -11.38
CA SER A 45 1.95 -6.59 -12.44
C SER A 45 3.39 -6.66 -11.93
N PRO A 46 4.40 -6.81 -12.83
CA PRO A 46 5.80 -6.76 -12.42
C PRO A 46 6.16 -5.38 -11.86
N PRO A 47 7.17 -5.27 -10.99
CA PRO A 47 7.66 -3.98 -10.54
C PRO A 47 8.17 -3.16 -11.72
N GLN A 48 8.01 -1.84 -11.64
CA GLN A 48 8.55 -0.91 -12.63
C GLN A 48 10.08 -1.09 -12.64
N LYS A 49 10.65 -1.41 -13.81
CA LYS A 49 12.11 -1.37 -13.98
C LYS A 49 12.51 0.09 -14.06
N ASP A 50 13.52 0.47 -13.29
CA ASP A 50 14.29 1.69 -13.56
C ASP A 50 14.93 1.63 -14.96
#